data_AF-A0A371AW52-F1
#
_entry.id   AF-A0A371AW52-F1
#
_cell.length_a   1.000
_cell.length_b   1.000
_cell.length_c   1.000
_cell.angle_alpha   90.00
_cell.angle_beta   90.00
_cell.angle_gamma   90.00
#
_symmetry.space_group_name_H-M   'P 1'
#
loop_
_entity.id
_entity.type
_entity.pdbx_description
1 polymer ?
#
loop_
_entity_poly.entity_id
_entity_poly.type
_entity_poly.pdbx_seq_one_letter_code
_entity_poly.pdbx_strand_id
1 'polypeptide(L)'
;MDRHRKVKSTITKTIEEICGIKIDDEKSNLLEDYLGIILVDWLYILDELHRKYHYPVYEIIESMDCQSFTVEGLSKEISERI
;
A
#
# COMPACT_ATOMS: atom_id res chain seq x y z
N MET A 1 8.40 -5.96 15.86
CA MET A 1 8.84 -6.59 14.59
C MET A 1 7.70 -7.28 13.83
N ASP A 2 6.71 -7.88 14.50
CA ASP A 2 5.67 -8.68 13.80
C ASP A 2 4.60 -7.84 13.06
N ARG A 3 4.20 -6.69 13.62
CA ARG A 3 3.14 -5.83 13.06
C ARG A 3 3.49 -5.29 11.68
N HIS A 4 4.67 -4.69 11.53
CA HIS A 4 5.10 -4.07 10.28
C HIS A 4 5.19 -5.10 9.13
N ARG A 5 5.70 -6.31 9.40
CA ARG A 5 5.71 -7.42 8.44
C ARG A 5 4.31 -7.84 8.02
N LYS A 6 3.37 -7.91 8.96
CA LYS A 6 1.96 -8.23 8.67
C LYS A 6 1.31 -7.18 7.78
N VAL A 7 1.61 -5.89 8.02
CA VAL A 7 1.10 -4.80 7.18
C VAL A 7 1.66 -4.88 5.77
N LYS A 8 2.97 -5.06 5.62
CA LYS A 8 3.62 -5.29 4.31
C LYS A 8 2.94 -6.43 3.54
N SER A 9 2.78 -7.59 4.17
CA SER A 9 2.11 -8.73 3.55
C SER A 9 0.65 -8.46 3.16
N THR A 10 -0.05 -7.56 3.87
CA THR A 10 -1.43 -7.23 3.56
C THR A 10 -1.50 -6.29 2.37
N ILE A 11 -0.60 -5.30 2.29
CA ILE A 11 -0.49 -4.38 1.16
C ILE A 11 -0.18 -5.17 -0.12
N THR A 12 0.87 -5.99 -0.10
CA THR A 12 1.28 -6.76 -1.30
C THR A 12 0.20 -7.71 -1.78
N LYS A 13 -0.46 -8.44 -0.86
CA LYS A 13 -1.60 -9.30 -1.20
C LYS A 13 -2.78 -8.53 -1.77
N THR A 14 -3.08 -7.35 -1.22
CA THR A 14 -4.20 -6.52 -1.71
C THR A 14 -3.93 -6.02 -3.12
N ILE A 15 -2.70 -5.61 -3.42
CA ILE A 15 -2.27 -5.23 -4.78
C ILE A 15 -2.36 -6.43 -5.73
N GLU A 16 -1.91 -7.61 -5.29
CA GLU A 16 -2.00 -8.84 -6.11
C GLU A 16 -3.46 -9.25 -6.35
N GLU A 17 -4.32 -9.18 -5.35
CA GLU A 17 -5.74 -9.52 -5.42
C GLU A 17 -6.52 -8.60 -6.38
N ILE A 18 -6.20 -7.30 -6.39
CA ILE A 18 -6.94 -6.29 -7.16
C ILE A 18 -6.36 -6.12 -8.56
N CYS A 19 -5.04 -6.06 -8.68
CA CYS A 19 -4.37 -5.72 -9.93
C CYS A 19 -3.75 -6.95 -10.63
N GLY A 20 -3.64 -8.10 -9.95
CA GLY A 20 -2.91 -9.25 -10.46
C GLY A 20 -1.38 -9.06 -10.50
N ILE A 21 -0.86 -8.05 -9.80
CA ILE A 21 0.55 -7.66 -9.83
C ILE A 21 1.24 -8.12 -8.54
N LYS A 22 2.39 -8.80 -8.70
CA LYS A 22 3.26 -9.16 -7.58
C LYS A 22 4.30 -8.08 -7.36
N ILE A 23 4.40 -7.63 -6.11
CA ILE A 23 5.42 -6.66 -5.70
C ILE A 23 6.57 -7.43 -5.04
N ASP A 24 7.67 -7.54 -5.77
CA ASP A 24 8.87 -8.26 -5.31
C ASP A 24 9.87 -7.35 -4.59
N ASP A 25 9.88 -6.05 -4.90
CA ASP A 25 10.68 -5.03 -4.23
C ASP A 25 9.78 -4.09 -3.41
N GLU A 26 9.85 -4.22 -2.08
CA GLU A 26 9.07 -3.39 -1.16
C GLU A 26 9.49 -1.91 -1.14
N LYS A 27 10.66 -1.58 -1.72
CA LYS A 27 11.20 -0.22 -1.80
C LYS A 27 10.96 0.43 -3.15
N SER A 28 10.44 -0.30 -4.13
CA SER A 28 10.00 0.28 -5.40
C SER A 28 8.85 1.24 -5.19
N ASN A 29 8.91 2.38 -5.87
CA ASN A 29 7.81 3.33 -5.89
C ASN A 29 6.64 2.73 -6.68
N LEU A 30 5.48 2.59 -6.01
CA LEU A 30 4.29 1.95 -6.52
C LEU A 30 3.50 2.82 -7.52
N LEU A 31 3.93 4.06 -7.72
CA LEU A 31 3.39 4.98 -8.72
C LEU A 31 4.14 4.92 -10.06
N GLU A 32 5.20 4.12 -10.15
CA GLU A 32 5.99 3.97 -11.37
C GLU A 32 5.26 3.11 -12.42
N ASP A 33 5.21 3.60 -13.65
CA ASP A 33 4.48 2.97 -14.76
C ASP A 33 4.91 1.52 -15.03
N TYR A 34 6.18 1.17 -14.76
CA TYR A 34 6.70 -0.17 -15.04
C TYR A 34 6.08 -1.26 -14.16
N LEU A 35 5.49 -0.90 -13.03
CA LEU A 35 4.77 -1.85 -12.17
C LEU A 35 3.41 -2.21 -12.75
N GLY A 36 2.86 -1.38 -13.66
CA GLY A 36 1.60 -1.64 -14.34
C GLY A 36 0.34 -1.42 -13.48
N ILE A 37 0.47 -0.78 -12.32
CA ILE A 37 -0.68 -0.43 -11.47
C ILE A 37 -1.38 0.78 -12.08
N ILE A 38 -2.63 0.61 -12.52
CA ILE A 38 -3.40 1.70 -13.09
C ILE A 38 -3.81 2.64 -11.97
N LEU A 39 -3.74 3.96 -12.20
CA LEU A 39 -4.05 4.97 -11.18
C LEU A 39 -5.42 4.76 -10.52
N VAL A 40 -6.43 4.34 -11.28
CA VAL A 40 -7.79 4.08 -10.77
C VAL A 40 -7.84 2.89 -9.81
N ASP A 41 -6.94 1.92 -9.94
CA ASP A 41 -6.89 0.72 -9.09
C ASP A 41 -6.54 1.07 -7.64
N TRP A 42 -5.84 2.19 -7.43
CA TRP A 42 -5.56 2.70 -6.09
C TRP A 42 -6.82 2.98 -5.29
N LEU A 43 -7.92 3.42 -5.92
CA LEU A 43 -9.18 3.63 -5.20
C LEU A 43 -9.68 2.33 -4.57
N TYR A 44 -9.56 1.20 -5.28
CA TYR A 44 -9.97 -0.11 -4.78
C TYR A 44 -8.97 -0.66 -3.75
N ILE A 45 -7.67 -0.47 -3.97
CA ILE A 45 -6.62 -0.88 -3.01
C ILE A 45 -6.83 -0.19 -1.67
N LEU A 46 -7.06 1.12 -1.68
CA LEU A 46 -7.22 1.91 -0.46
C LEU A 46 -8.52 1.59 0.27
N ASP A 47 -9.61 1.38 -0.47
CA ASP A 47 -10.88 0.93 0.12
C ASP A 47 -10.74 -0.43 0.80
N GLU A 48 -10.07 -1.39 0.16
CA GLU A 48 -9.84 -2.72 0.75
C GLU A 48 -8.93 -2.64 1.98
N LEU A 49 -7.87 -1.83 1.96
CA LEU A 49 -7.02 -1.61 3.14
C LEU A 49 -7.78 -0.92 4.28
N HIS A 50 -8.65 0.06 3.97
CA HIS A 50 -9.52 0.69 4.96
C HIS A 50 -10.45 -0.35 5.61
N ARG A 51 -11.08 -1.22 4.81
CA ARG A 51 -11.93 -2.30 5.32
C ARG A 51 -11.14 -3.30 6.19
N LYS A 52 -9.94 -3.70 5.77
CA LYS A 52 -9.09 -4.66 6.50
C LYS A 52 -8.56 -4.10 7.83
N TYR A 53 -8.29 -2.80 7.91
CA TYR A 53 -7.72 -2.17 9.11
C TYR A 53 -8.71 -1.41 9.97
N HIS A 54 -9.94 -1.17 9.47
CA HIS A 54 -10.90 -0.26 10.09
C HIS A 54 -10.30 1.13 10.38
N TYR A 55 -9.41 1.59 9.49
CA TYR A 55 -8.71 2.87 9.57
C TYR A 55 -8.78 3.59 8.22
N PRO A 56 -9.00 4.92 8.17
CA PRO A 56 -9.03 5.69 6.93
C PRO A 56 -7.64 5.79 6.27
N VAL A 57 -7.19 4.71 5.61
CA VAL A 57 -5.85 4.61 4.99
C VAL A 57 -5.60 5.69 3.94
N TYR A 58 -6.63 6.26 3.33
CA TYR A 58 -6.51 7.38 2.40
C TYR A 58 -5.88 8.64 3.03
N GLU A 59 -6.02 8.86 4.34
CA GLU A 59 -5.37 9.98 5.05
C GLU A 59 -3.84 9.91 4.95
N ILE A 60 -3.29 8.69 4.80
CA ILE A 60 -1.84 8.51 4.66
C ILE A 60 -1.35 9.13 3.35
N ILE A 61 -2.14 9.02 2.27
CA ILE A 61 -1.81 9.61 0.97
C ILE A 61 -1.74 11.12 1.05
N GLU A 62 -2.61 11.76 1.83
CA GLU A 62 -2.61 13.22 1.98
C GLU A 62 -1.30 13.73 2.60
N SER A 63 -0.66 12.92 3.45
CA SER A 63 0.53 13.28 4.20
C SER A 63 1.85 12.75 3.63
N MET A 64 1.78 11.75 2.74
CA MET A 64 2.96 11.04 2.27
C MET A 64 3.54 11.66 1.00
N ASP A 65 4.85 11.85 0.97
CA ASP A 65 5.57 12.23 -0.24
C ASP A 65 5.42 11.13 -1.30
N CYS A 66 5.13 11.50 -2.54
CA CYS A 66 5.02 10.59 -3.66
C CYS A 66 6.32 9.80 -3.92
N GLN A 67 7.48 10.30 -3.52
CA GLN A 67 8.76 9.55 -3.54
C GLN A 67 8.82 8.43 -2.49
N SER A 68 8.01 8.52 -1.43
CA SER A 68 7.91 7.52 -0.37
C SER A 68 6.76 6.54 -0.58
N PHE A 69 6.11 6.56 -1.75
CA PHE A 69 4.96 5.73 -2.09
C PHE A 69 5.36 4.28 -2.42
N THR A 70 5.94 3.60 -1.43
CA THR A 70 6.46 2.22 -1.50
C THR A 70 5.70 1.32 -0.52
N VAL A 71 5.84 0.00 -0.63
CA VAL A 71 5.27 -0.93 0.37
C VAL A 71 5.88 -0.66 1.75
N GLU A 72 7.18 -0.40 1.80
CA GLU A 72 7.87 -0.03 3.03
C GLU A 72 7.36 1.27 3.63
N GLY A 73 7.18 2.33 2.83
CA GLY A 73 6.65 3.62 3.26
C GLY A 73 5.22 3.48 3.79
N LEU A 74 4.32 2.93 2.98
CA LEU A 74 2.91 2.72 3.36
C LEU A 74 2.80 1.86 4.63
N SER A 75 3.56 0.77 4.71
CA SER A 75 3.49 -0.11 5.88
C SER A 75 3.98 0.54 7.17
N LYS A 76 4.92 1.48 7.07
CA LYS A 76 5.41 2.24 8.22
C LYS A 76 4.30 3.18 8.72
N GLU A 77 3.76 4.01 7.84
CA GLU A 77 2.68 4.96 8.15
C GLU A 77 1.44 4.27 8.71
N ILE A 78 1.00 3.17 8.09
CA ILE A 78 -0.15 2.40 8.58
C ILE A 78 0.15 1.82 9.97
N SER A 79 1.33 1.24 10.17
CA SER A 79 1.69 0.59 11.45
C SER A 79 1.83 1.55 12.63
N GLU A 80 2.06 2.84 12.38
CA GLU A 80 2.12 3.88 13.41
C GLU A 80 0.72 4.37 13.83
N ARG A 81 -0.30 4.14 13.00
CA ARG A 81 -1.68 4.63 13.18
C ARG A 81 -2.66 3.55 13.67
N ILE A 82 -2.34 2.27 13.47
CA ILE A 82 -3.09 1.09 13.96
C ILE A 82 -2.25 0.33 14.99
#